data_AF-A0A8J3VUB8-F1
#
_entry.id   AF-A0A8J3VUB8-F1
#
_cell.length_a   1.000
_cell.length_b   1.000
_cell.length_c   1.000
_cell.angle_alpha   90.00
_cell.angle_beta   90.00
_cell.angle_gamma   90.00
#
_symmetry.space_group_name_H-M   'P 1'
#
loop_
_entity.id
_entity.type
_entity.pdbx_description
1 polymer ?
#
loop_
_entity_poly.entity_id
_entity_poly.type
_entity_poly.pdbx_seq_one_letter_code
_entity_poly.pdbx_strand_id
1 'polypeptide(L)'
;MTGTALALHATVLLTVLLGLSVTWRSLHRDPEPDPAASAPGSEQADSQQASSQRALRRHRPGWWLAAVILAIVVNQVLFNVYALRIRHGDLSDLAADVPDGWFALADHNRLVVALANHFPAAQLLSVTALRIPSLLELPFGLLSYLTVVNWLDPRRYRQLATPAVLGLASVAYTVTFSLIEWALPTPYRVQDLVLRGISGILCAILLPLLNRGRSAPVGAGAPRTASELMAFAASAAALGYLVLAMYDTVLLYSLGRAGSHLLGAAVAVAVLAGARFTATRLRRRPLDRPVGSGLDTLDTGLSWWLGLFLVPALAIRYELGFGSWKVAAVAGTLVIVVAAIGTLREVAGRLPVTARPAAVRRTWLMQLVAALLSGAVAAGAGLASPAAYAETRLLRAAVGFVVVATLVCAGSDRLIGRRPNEPEPAGSNPSA
;
A
#
# COMPACT_ATOMS: atom_id res chain seq x y z
N MET A 1 25.97 11.02 -17.03
CA MET A 1 25.11 10.64 -15.89
C MET A 1 25.63 11.39 -14.67
N THR A 2 24.76 12.05 -13.92
CA THR A 2 25.16 12.71 -12.66
C THR A 2 25.52 11.65 -11.61
N GLY A 3 26.32 12.03 -10.60
CA GLY A 3 26.64 11.13 -9.48
C GLY A 3 25.39 10.58 -8.78
N THR A 4 24.34 11.40 -8.66
CA THR A 4 23.05 11.00 -8.07
C THR A 4 22.37 9.87 -8.86
N ALA A 5 22.37 9.94 -10.20
CA ALA A 5 21.74 8.90 -11.02
C ALA A 5 22.43 7.55 -10.84
N LEU A 6 23.77 7.52 -10.81
CA LEU A 6 24.53 6.29 -10.54
C LEU A 6 24.28 5.74 -9.13
N ALA A 7 24.21 6.61 -8.12
CA ALA A 7 23.87 6.21 -6.76
C ALA A 7 22.44 5.65 -6.66
N LEU A 8 21.50 6.20 -7.42
CA LEU A 8 20.13 5.70 -7.49
C LEU A 8 20.06 4.32 -8.16
N HIS A 9 20.81 4.11 -9.25
CA HIS A 9 20.93 2.80 -9.92
C HIS A 9 21.43 1.74 -8.94
N ALA A 10 22.51 2.05 -8.22
CA ALA A 10 23.06 1.17 -7.20
C ALA A 10 22.05 0.89 -6.08
N THR A 11 21.32 1.91 -5.64
CA THR A 11 20.27 1.76 -4.61
C THR A 11 19.15 0.85 -5.09
N VAL A 12 18.66 1.01 -6.32
CA VAL A 12 17.62 0.13 -6.90
C VAL A 12 18.10 -1.31 -6.97
N LEU A 13 19.30 -1.54 -7.53
CA LEU A 13 19.85 -2.89 -7.66
C LEU A 13 20.03 -3.56 -6.29
N LEU A 14 20.61 -2.83 -5.33
CA LEU A 14 20.85 -3.34 -3.98
C LEU A 14 19.54 -3.64 -3.24
N THR A 15 18.57 -2.73 -3.31
CA THR A 15 17.26 -2.89 -2.64
C THR A 15 16.44 -4.00 -3.26
N VAL A 16 16.54 -4.25 -4.56
CA VAL A 16 15.91 -5.40 -5.20
C VAL A 16 16.59 -6.70 -4.78
N LEU A 17 17.92 -6.81 -4.87
CA LEU A 17 18.65 -8.04 -4.54
C LEU A 17 18.51 -8.43 -3.06
N LEU A 18 18.73 -7.46 -2.16
CA LEU A 18 18.59 -7.68 -0.73
C LEU A 18 17.12 -7.79 -0.33
N GLY A 19 16.26 -6.91 -0.85
CA GLY A 19 14.84 -6.85 -0.53
C GLY A 19 14.11 -8.13 -0.92
N LEU A 20 14.35 -8.66 -2.12
CA LEU A 20 13.80 -9.94 -2.56
C LEU A 20 14.26 -11.06 -1.63
N SER A 21 15.56 -11.13 -1.33
CA SER A 21 16.13 -12.20 -0.50
C SER A 21 15.59 -12.20 0.93
N VAL A 22 15.61 -11.04 1.59
CA VAL A 22 15.16 -10.88 2.98
C VAL A 22 13.65 -11.10 3.09
N THR A 23 12.89 -10.48 2.18
CA THR A 23 11.43 -10.59 2.19
C THR A 23 10.97 -12.00 1.85
N TRP A 24 11.59 -12.66 0.86
CA TRP A 24 11.30 -14.04 0.50
C TRP A 24 11.43 -14.98 1.71
N ARG A 25 12.54 -14.90 2.45
CA ARG A 25 12.75 -15.69 3.68
C ARG A 25 11.67 -15.39 4.73
N SER A 26 11.30 -14.12 4.89
CA SER A 26 10.26 -13.72 5.85
C SER A 26 8.88 -14.27 5.49
N LEU A 27 8.55 -14.30 4.19
CA LEU A 27 7.28 -14.82 3.68
C LEU A 27 7.16 -16.35 3.77
N HIS A 28 8.29 -17.06 3.83
CA HIS A 28 8.34 -18.52 4.02
C HIS A 28 8.35 -18.96 5.49
N ARG A 29 8.51 -18.04 6.44
CA ARG A 29 8.42 -18.42 7.86
C ARG A 29 6.99 -18.78 8.20
N ASP A 30 6.81 -20.00 8.70
CA ASP A 30 5.56 -20.40 9.30
C ASP A 30 5.25 -19.48 10.49
N PRO A 31 3.99 -19.02 10.62
CA PRO A 31 3.60 -18.25 11.79
C PRO A 31 3.79 -19.15 13.01
N GLU A 32 4.59 -18.66 13.96
CA GLU A 32 4.77 -19.32 15.25
C GLU A 32 3.38 -19.54 15.88
N PRO A 33 3.04 -20.78 16.29
CA PRO A 33 1.73 -21.08 16.84
C PRO A 33 1.46 -20.20 18.05
N ASP A 34 0.28 -19.56 18.08
CA ASP A 34 -0.09 -18.63 19.14
C ASP A 34 -0.15 -19.39 20.48
N PRO A 35 0.75 -19.09 21.45
CA PRO A 35 0.77 -19.80 22.73
C PRO A 35 -0.53 -19.62 23.53
N ALA A 36 -1.36 -18.62 23.18
CA ALA A 36 -2.66 -18.41 23.81
C ALA A 36 -3.77 -19.33 23.27
N ALA A 37 -3.61 -19.93 22.08
CA ALA A 37 -4.62 -20.81 21.48
C ALA A 37 -4.67 -22.21 22.14
N SER A 38 -3.67 -22.56 22.94
CA SER A 38 -3.52 -23.87 23.60
C SER A 38 -3.93 -23.87 25.09
N ALA A 39 -4.46 -22.77 25.63
CA ALA A 39 -4.94 -22.72 27.02
C ALA A 39 -6.45 -23.05 27.12
N PRO A 40 -6.84 -24.21 27.68
CA PRO A 40 -8.26 -24.58 27.78
C PRO A 40 -8.98 -23.86 28.94
N GLY A 41 -10.13 -23.26 28.63
CA GLY A 41 -11.31 -23.25 29.50
C GLY A 41 -11.38 -22.25 30.66
N SER A 42 -11.58 -20.95 30.38
CA SER A 42 -12.19 -20.05 31.39
C SER A 42 -12.98 -18.93 30.74
N GLU A 43 -14.18 -18.63 31.26
CA GLU A 43 -14.99 -17.45 30.89
C GLU A 43 -14.25 -16.11 31.13
N GLN A 44 -13.17 -16.13 31.93
CA GLN A 44 -12.22 -15.02 32.04
C GLN A 44 -11.50 -14.72 30.72
N ALA A 45 -11.35 -15.71 29.84
CA ALA A 45 -10.76 -15.53 28.52
C ALA A 45 -11.62 -14.62 27.61
N ASP A 46 -12.95 -14.64 27.74
CA ASP A 46 -13.84 -13.85 26.87
C ASP A 46 -13.81 -12.35 27.21
N SER A 47 -13.76 -12.03 28.51
CA SER A 47 -13.63 -10.65 28.99
C SER A 47 -12.22 -10.07 28.77
N GLN A 48 -11.18 -10.91 28.94
CA GLN A 48 -9.81 -10.54 28.53
C GLN A 48 -9.66 -10.44 27.01
N GLN A 49 -10.36 -11.26 26.23
CA GLN A 49 -10.40 -11.13 24.77
C GLN A 49 -11.09 -9.83 24.35
N ALA A 50 -12.21 -9.44 24.95
CA ALA A 50 -12.93 -8.22 24.58
C ALA A 50 -12.10 -6.94 24.86
N SER A 51 -11.43 -6.87 26.02
CA SER A 51 -10.53 -5.74 26.36
C SER A 51 -9.27 -5.75 25.48
N SER A 52 -8.68 -6.93 25.23
CA SER A 52 -7.58 -7.10 24.28
C SER A 52 -7.98 -6.69 22.86
N GLN A 53 -9.18 -7.02 22.40
CA GLN A 53 -9.70 -6.64 21.08
C GLN A 53 -9.90 -5.13 20.92
N ARG A 54 -10.32 -4.41 21.97
CA ARG A 54 -10.41 -2.95 21.95
C ARG A 54 -9.03 -2.28 21.92
N ALA A 55 -8.08 -2.77 22.71
CA ALA A 55 -6.70 -2.29 22.65
C ALA A 55 -6.05 -2.59 21.28
N LEU A 56 -6.29 -3.79 20.74
CA LEU A 56 -5.84 -4.25 19.42
C LEU A 56 -6.30 -3.35 18.25
N ARG A 57 -7.49 -2.74 18.36
CA ARG A 57 -7.97 -1.83 17.31
C ARG A 57 -7.14 -0.56 17.21
N ARG A 58 -6.52 -0.10 18.31
CA ARG A 58 -5.73 1.16 18.34
C ARG A 58 -4.32 1.02 17.80
N HIS A 59 -3.79 -0.20 17.63
CA HIS A 59 -2.41 -0.43 17.15
C HIS A 59 -2.32 -0.84 15.67
N ARG A 60 -3.36 -0.59 14.87
CA ARG A 60 -3.31 -0.92 13.43
C ARG A 60 -2.50 0.13 12.66
N PRO A 61 -1.79 -0.25 11.58
CA PRO A 61 -1.00 0.69 10.79
C PRO A 61 -1.85 1.85 10.24
N GLY A 62 -3.13 1.60 9.96
CA GLY A 62 -4.07 2.65 9.51
C GLY A 62 -4.37 3.75 10.55
N TRP A 63 -4.30 3.46 11.85
CA TRP A 63 -4.46 4.48 12.89
C TRP A 63 -3.24 5.40 12.95
N TRP A 64 -2.05 4.82 12.94
CA TRP A 64 -0.80 5.57 12.89
C TRP A 64 -0.69 6.38 11.59
N LEU A 65 -1.15 5.82 10.47
CA LEU A 65 -1.24 6.54 9.20
C LEU A 65 -2.13 7.78 9.34
N ALA A 66 -3.32 7.65 9.94
CA ALA A 66 -4.20 8.78 10.16
C ALA A 66 -3.57 9.86 11.06
N ALA A 67 -2.84 9.45 12.10
CA ALA A 67 -2.10 10.38 12.96
C ALA A 67 -1.00 11.13 12.20
N VAL A 68 -0.23 10.43 11.36
CA VAL A 68 0.81 11.04 10.51
C VAL A 68 0.19 11.97 9.47
N ILE A 69 -0.92 11.58 8.82
CA ILE A 69 -1.66 12.45 7.89
C ILE A 69 -2.10 13.74 8.61
N LEU A 70 -2.68 13.63 9.80
CA LEU A 70 -3.09 14.79 10.58
C LEU A 70 -1.90 15.71 10.89
N ALA A 71 -0.77 15.15 11.32
CA ALA A 71 0.44 15.91 11.60
C ALA A 71 0.97 16.64 10.34
N ILE A 72 0.95 15.99 9.17
CA ILE A 72 1.35 16.57 7.89
C ILE A 72 0.40 17.72 7.48
N VAL A 73 -0.92 17.53 7.61
CA VAL A 73 -1.92 18.58 7.33
C VAL A 73 -1.74 19.78 8.26
N VAL A 74 -1.58 19.53 9.57
CA VAL A 74 -1.35 20.60 10.56
C VAL A 74 -0.07 21.36 10.22
N ASN A 75 1.03 20.66 9.91
CA ASN A 75 2.27 21.30 9.49
C ASN A 75 2.05 22.22 8.29
N GLN A 76 1.29 21.79 7.29
CA GLN A 76 1.06 22.56 6.08
C GLN A 76 0.24 23.84 6.32
N VAL A 77 -0.75 23.78 7.20
CA VAL A 77 -1.49 24.98 7.61
C VAL A 77 -0.56 25.96 8.33
N LEU A 78 0.28 25.46 9.23
CA LEU A 78 1.27 26.28 9.94
C LEU A 78 2.35 26.86 9.00
N PHE A 79 2.76 26.10 7.97
CA PHE A 79 3.65 26.60 6.94
C PHE A 79 3.03 27.77 6.17
N ASN A 80 1.74 27.69 5.80
CA ASN A 80 1.06 28.80 5.14
C ASN A 80 1.03 30.05 6.02
N VAL A 81 0.77 29.88 7.33
CA VAL A 81 0.86 30.99 8.30
C VAL A 81 2.26 31.61 8.31
N TYR A 82 3.31 30.78 8.38
CA TYR A 82 4.70 31.25 8.35
C TYR A 82 5.03 32.01 7.05
N ALA A 83 4.68 31.43 5.89
CA ALA A 83 4.92 32.01 4.59
C ALA A 83 4.23 33.38 4.43
N LEU A 84 2.97 33.49 4.85
CA LEU A 84 2.23 34.75 4.76
C LEU A 84 2.74 35.81 5.76
N ARG A 85 3.14 35.42 6.98
CA ARG A 85 3.52 36.36 8.03
C ARG A 85 4.97 36.80 8.02
N ILE A 86 5.88 35.89 7.75
CA ILE A 86 7.32 36.13 7.85
C ILE A 86 7.93 36.33 6.46
N ARG A 87 7.41 35.64 5.45
CA ARG A 87 7.89 35.73 4.07
C ARG A 87 7.01 36.62 3.18
N HIS A 88 5.92 37.17 3.72
CA HIS A 88 4.98 38.02 2.98
C HIS A 88 4.45 37.39 1.68
N GLY A 89 4.39 36.04 1.64
CA GLY A 89 3.99 35.28 0.46
C GLY A 89 5.10 35.06 -0.58
N ASP A 90 6.28 35.68 -0.44
CA ASP A 90 7.41 35.47 -1.34
C ASP A 90 8.23 34.26 -0.89
N LEU A 91 8.18 33.20 -1.69
CA LEU A 91 8.91 31.95 -1.47
C LEU A 91 9.95 31.69 -2.56
N SER A 92 10.37 32.72 -3.28
CA SER A 92 11.36 32.61 -4.36
C SER A 92 12.67 31.96 -3.92
N ASP A 93 13.12 32.23 -2.68
CA ASP A 93 14.32 31.62 -2.10
C ASP A 93 14.18 30.11 -1.85
N LEU A 94 12.98 29.65 -1.49
CA LEU A 94 12.68 28.22 -1.31
C LEU A 94 12.35 27.54 -2.64
N ALA A 95 11.82 28.29 -3.61
CA ALA A 95 11.37 27.78 -4.90
C ALA A 95 12.50 27.67 -5.94
N ALA A 96 13.63 28.36 -5.74
CA ALA A 96 14.69 28.52 -6.73
C ALA A 96 15.20 27.21 -7.36
N ASP A 97 15.23 26.13 -6.57
CA ASP A 97 15.83 24.86 -6.94
C ASP A 97 14.81 23.71 -7.05
N VAL A 98 13.50 23.99 -6.96
CA VAL A 98 12.43 22.99 -7.09
C VAL A 98 11.62 23.21 -8.37
N PRO A 99 11.00 22.14 -8.93
CA PRO A 99 10.16 22.27 -10.11
C PRO A 99 8.97 23.21 -9.90
N ASP A 100 8.48 23.77 -11.01
CA ASP A 100 7.28 24.60 -11.00
C ASP A 100 6.09 23.90 -10.35
N GLY A 101 5.29 24.70 -9.64
CA GLY A 101 4.06 24.23 -9.02
C GLY A 101 4.20 23.75 -7.57
N TRP A 102 5.37 23.91 -6.96
CA TRP A 102 5.53 23.87 -5.51
C TRP A 102 5.03 25.17 -4.87
N PHE A 103 4.75 25.12 -3.57
CA PHE A 103 4.47 26.30 -2.76
C PHE A 103 3.26 27.16 -3.19
N ALA A 104 2.22 26.57 -3.78
CA ALA A 104 0.97 27.29 -4.02
C ALA A 104 0.27 27.62 -2.68
N LEU A 105 0.41 28.85 -2.21
CA LEU A 105 -0.16 29.30 -0.94
C LEU A 105 -1.70 29.38 -0.98
N ALA A 106 -2.33 29.20 0.17
CA ALA A 106 -3.78 29.37 0.36
C ALA A 106 -4.12 30.80 0.82
N ASP A 107 -3.51 31.79 0.18
CA ASP A 107 -3.66 33.24 0.43
C ASP A 107 -5.07 33.78 0.17
N HIS A 108 -5.84 33.12 -0.69
CA HIS A 108 -7.25 33.41 -0.94
C HIS A 108 -8.20 32.78 0.10
N ASN A 109 -7.71 31.90 0.98
CA ASN A 109 -8.53 31.25 2.00
C ASN A 109 -8.64 32.14 3.26
N ARG A 110 -9.85 32.67 3.51
CA ARG A 110 -10.13 33.57 4.64
C ARG A 110 -9.73 33.00 6.00
N LEU A 111 -9.87 31.68 6.22
CA LEU A 111 -9.50 31.07 7.50
C LEU A 111 -7.99 31.03 7.69
N VAL A 112 -7.23 30.71 6.63
CA VAL A 112 -5.77 30.69 6.68
C VAL A 112 -5.22 32.10 6.88
N VAL A 113 -5.75 33.10 6.17
CA VAL A 113 -5.38 34.51 6.34
C VAL A 113 -5.72 35.01 7.74
N ALA A 114 -6.92 34.69 8.25
CA ALA A 114 -7.32 35.05 9.60
C ALA A 114 -6.40 34.42 10.64
N LEU A 115 -6.11 33.12 10.51
CA LEU A 115 -5.16 32.43 11.39
C LEU A 115 -3.78 33.09 11.32
N ALA A 116 -3.28 33.37 10.12
CA ALA A 116 -1.99 34.01 9.93
C ALA A 116 -1.91 35.37 10.64
N ASN A 117 -2.95 36.20 10.52
CA ASN A 117 -3.00 37.52 11.15
C ASN A 117 -2.98 37.49 12.67
N HIS A 118 -3.49 36.41 13.29
CA HIS A 118 -3.62 36.29 14.74
C HIS A 118 -2.61 35.33 15.37
N PHE A 119 -1.81 34.60 14.57
CA PHE A 119 -0.91 33.59 15.11
C PHE A 119 0.24 34.24 15.90
N PRO A 120 0.38 33.94 17.20
CA PRO A 120 1.46 34.51 18.00
C PRO A 120 2.81 33.88 17.61
N ALA A 121 3.86 34.69 17.62
CA ALA A 121 5.24 34.24 17.41
C ALA A 121 5.47 33.41 16.12
N ALA A 122 4.95 33.88 14.98
CA ALA A 122 5.08 33.22 13.67
C ALA A 122 6.53 32.89 13.26
N GLN A 123 7.53 33.60 13.79
CA GLN A 123 8.95 33.31 13.60
C GLN A 123 9.36 31.89 14.06
N LEU A 124 8.69 31.33 15.06
CA LEU A 124 8.96 29.97 15.56
C LEU A 124 8.51 28.90 14.56
N LEU A 125 7.60 29.23 13.66
CA LEU A 125 7.08 28.32 12.64
C LEU A 125 8.05 28.08 11.49
N SER A 126 9.24 28.68 11.49
CA SER A 126 10.24 28.42 10.43
C SER A 126 10.51 26.92 10.27
N VAL A 127 10.47 26.13 11.35
CA VAL A 127 10.63 24.67 11.34
C VAL A 127 9.61 23.95 10.44
N THR A 128 8.46 24.54 10.17
CA THR A 128 7.44 23.94 9.30
C THR A 128 7.81 24.00 7.81
N ALA A 129 8.79 24.85 7.45
CA ALA A 129 9.33 24.95 6.10
C ALA A 129 10.36 23.85 5.84
N LEU A 130 9.97 22.91 4.98
CA LEU A 130 10.70 21.75 4.44
C LEU A 130 11.09 20.66 5.46
N ARG A 131 11.42 21.03 6.70
CA ARG A 131 11.94 20.13 7.74
C ARG A 131 10.95 19.10 8.28
N ILE A 132 9.73 19.50 8.65
CA ILE A 132 8.76 18.55 9.24
C ILE A 132 8.33 17.46 8.25
N PRO A 133 8.06 17.75 6.97
CA PRO A 133 7.83 16.69 5.97
C PRO A 133 9.03 15.79 5.76
N SER A 134 10.27 16.28 5.82
CA SER A 134 11.48 15.42 5.80
C SER A 134 11.47 14.37 6.92
N LEU A 135 10.85 14.67 8.07
CA LEU A 135 10.64 13.73 9.17
C LEU A 135 9.40 12.83 8.99
N LEU A 136 8.33 13.32 8.36
CA LEU A 136 7.02 12.64 8.34
C LEU A 136 6.70 11.88 7.04
N GLU A 137 7.41 12.16 5.94
CA GLU A 137 7.13 11.55 4.64
C GLU A 137 7.45 10.04 4.63
N LEU A 138 8.54 9.64 5.27
CA LEU A 138 8.92 8.23 5.38
C LEU A 138 7.90 7.40 6.18
N PRO A 139 7.48 7.78 7.40
CA PRO A 139 6.43 7.04 8.10
C PRO A 139 5.11 7.09 7.34
N PHE A 140 4.78 8.19 6.67
CA PHE A 140 3.58 8.28 5.81
C PHE A 140 3.60 7.21 4.70
N GLY A 141 4.70 7.10 3.97
CA GLY A 141 4.87 6.11 2.89
C GLY A 141 4.81 4.67 3.41
N LEU A 142 5.60 4.34 4.45
CA LEU A 142 5.64 3.00 5.02
C LEU A 142 4.29 2.58 5.63
N LEU A 143 3.64 3.46 6.40
CA LEU A 143 2.34 3.17 7.02
C LEU A 143 1.23 3.06 5.98
N SER A 144 1.26 3.84 4.90
CA SER A 144 0.35 3.68 3.77
C SER A 144 0.49 2.29 3.16
N TYR A 145 1.72 1.87 2.87
CA TYR A 145 2.01 0.57 2.30
C TYR A 145 1.54 -0.57 3.23
N LEU A 146 1.95 -0.53 4.49
CA LEU A 146 1.59 -1.54 5.49
C LEU A 146 0.08 -1.61 5.74
N THR A 147 -0.62 -0.47 5.63
CA THR A 147 -2.08 -0.43 5.72
C THR A 147 -2.72 -1.20 4.58
N VAL A 148 -2.24 -1.03 3.34
CA VAL A 148 -2.72 -1.79 2.17
C VAL A 148 -2.44 -3.29 2.33
N VAL A 149 -1.22 -3.67 2.74
CA VAL A 149 -0.88 -5.09 2.99
C VAL A 149 -1.80 -5.68 4.06
N ASN A 150 -2.02 -4.98 5.17
CA ASN A 150 -2.89 -5.45 6.24
C ASN A 150 -4.37 -5.50 5.83
N TRP A 151 -4.81 -4.68 4.86
CA TRP A 151 -6.16 -4.80 4.31
C TRP A 151 -6.32 -6.03 3.44
N LEU A 152 -5.31 -6.36 2.63
CA LEU A 152 -5.28 -7.57 1.83
C LEU A 152 -5.15 -8.79 2.74
N ASP A 153 -3.96 -9.03 3.27
CA ASP A 153 -3.63 -10.20 4.07
C ASP A 153 -2.91 -9.80 5.37
N PRO A 154 -3.63 -9.79 6.51
CA PRO A 154 -3.04 -9.56 7.83
C PRO A 154 -1.92 -10.54 8.20
N ARG A 155 -1.92 -11.78 7.67
CA ARG A 155 -0.83 -12.75 7.91
C ARG A 155 0.45 -12.27 7.22
N ARG A 156 0.35 -11.88 5.95
CA ARG A 156 1.48 -11.36 5.18
C ARG A 156 2.00 -10.06 5.79
N TYR A 157 1.11 -9.17 6.23
CA TYR A 157 1.52 -7.99 6.99
C TYR A 157 2.39 -8.34 8.20
N ARG A 158 2.03 -9.34 9.02
CA ARG A 158 2.86 -9.78 10.15
C ARG A 158 4.23 -10.30 9.71
N GLN A 159 4.27 -11.07 8.63
CA GLN A 159 5.52 -11.56 8.05
C GLN A 159 6.41 -10.43 7.52
N LEU A 160 5.84 -9.33 7.03
CA LEU A 160 6.59 -8.14 6.60
C LEU A 160 6.95 -7.20 7.75
N ALA A 161 6.19 -7.23 8.85
CA ALA A 161 6.37 -6.37 10.01
C ALA A 161 7.58 -6.75 10.89
N THR A 162 8.50 -7.56 10.38
CA THR A 162 9.69 -7.98 11.12
C THR A 162 10.74 -6.85 11.16
N PRO A 163 11.59 -6.80 12.20
CA PRO A 163 12.69 -5.83 12.26
C PRO A 163 13.61 -5.87 11.04
N ALA A 164 13.85 -7.05 10.48
CA ALA A 164 14.71 -7.20 9.30
C ALA A 164 14.10 -6.56 8.05
N VAL A 165 12.83 -6.85 7.74
CA VAL A 165 12.17 -6.32 6.54
C VAL A 165 11.90 -4.82 6.69
N LEU A 166 11.34 -4.39 7.82
CA LEU A 166 11.05 -2.97 8.05
C LEU A 166 12.31 -2.12 8.23
N GLY A 167 13.36 -2.68 8.85
CA GLY A 167 14.66 -2.02 8.93
C GLY A 167 15.27 -1.80 7.55
N LEU A 168 15.26 -2.84 6.70
CA LEU A 168 15.75 -2.73 5.32
C LEU A 168 14.91 -1.76 4.49
N ALA A 169 13.58 -1.80 4.60
CA ALA A 169 12.70 -0.84 3.92
C ALA A 169 12.94 0.60 4.39
N SER A 170 13.13 0.81 5.69
CA SER A 170 13.41 2.14 6.26
C SER A 170 14.75 2.68 5.76
N VAL A 171 15.80 1.86 5.73
CA VAL A 171 17.11 2.24 5.17
C VAL A 171 16.99 2.55 3.68
N ALA A 172 16.36 1.67 2.91
CA ALA A 172 16.15 1.85 1.48
C ALA A 172 15.45 3.18 1.18
N TYR A 173 14.36 3.47 1.89
CA TYR A 173 13.56 4.67 1.66
C TYR A 173 14.32 5.92 2.09
N THR A 174 15.01 5.88 3.23
CA THR A 174 15.85 6.99 3.73
C THR A 174 16.94 7.32 2.72
N VAL A 175 17.67 6.31 2.22
CA VAL A 175 18.73 6.51 1.23
C VAL A 175 18.17 7.11 -0.05
N THR A 176 17.10 6.54 -0.60
CA THR A 176 16.45 7.08 -1.81
C THR A 176 16.05 8.54 -1.61
N PHE A 177 15.32 8.84 -0.53
CA PHE A 177 14.91 10.21 -0.24
C PHE A 177 16.09 11.17 -0.06
N SER A 178 17.14 10.77 0.64
CA SER A 178 18.35 11.56 0.81
C SER A 178 19.07 11.85 -0.51
N LEU A 179 19.08 10.90 -1.46
CA LEU A 179 19.61 11.12 -2.80
C LEU A 179 18.78 12.15 -3.57
N ILE A 180 17.45 12.12 -3.43
CA ILE A 180 16.57 13.10 -4.06
C ILE A 180 16.75 14.49 -3.45
N GLU A 181 16.83 14.59 -2.12
CA GLU A 181 17.14 15.83 -1.40
C GLU A 181 18.50 16.40 -1.80
N TRP A 182 19.48 15.52 -2.08
CA TRP A 182 20.77 15.96 -2.58
C TRP A 182 20.67 16.54 -4.00
N ALA A 183 19.82 15.95 -4.84
CA ALA A 183 19.59 16.38 -6.22
C ALA A 183 18.73 17.63 -6.35
N LEU A 184 17.89 17.92 -5.36
CA LEU A 184 17.04 19.11 -5.27
C LEU A 184 17.53 19.97 -4.09
N PRO A 185 18.53 20.84 -4.29
CA PRO A 185 19.01 21.73 -3.23
C PRO A 185 17.86 22.47 -2.57
N THR A 186 17.89 22.56 -1.25
CA THR A 186 17.07 23.50 -0.50
C THR A 186 17.98 24.23 0.48
N PRO A 187 17.61 25.44 0.96
CA PRO A 187 18.38 26.11 2.01
C PRO A 187 18.51 25.31 3.30
N TYR A 188 17.67 24.27 3.49
CA TYR A 188 17.63 23.42 4.68
C TYR A 188 18.17 22.00 4.45
N ARG A 189 18.78 21.72 3.28
CA ARG A 189 19.22 20.38 2.86
C ARG A 189 19.88 19.56 3.98
N VAL A 190 20.86 20.12 4.70
CA VAL A 190 21.58 19.38 5.76
C VAL A 190 20.63 18.96 6.88
N GLN A 191 19.72 19.85 7.28
CA GLN A 191 18.72 19.59 8.32
C GLN A 191 17.73 18.52 7.83
N ASP A 192 17.30 18.61 6.57
CA ASP A 192 16.40 17.63 5.96
C ASP A 192 17.02 16.24 5.90
N LEU A 193 18.30 16.12 5.51
CA LEU A 193 19.04 14.86 5.52
C LEU A 193 19.16 14.25 6.92
N VAL A 194 19.45 15.08 7.94
CA VAL A 194 19.51 14.63 9.34
C VAL A 194 18.14 14.15 9.81
N LEU A 195 17.07 14.89 9.52
CA LEU A 195 15.70 14.53 9.89
C LEU A 195 15.22 13.27 9.18
N ARG A 196 15.57 13.07 7.90
CA ARG A 196 15.32 11.81 7.18
C ARG A 196 16.06 10.64 7.84
N GLY A 197 17.32 10.84 8.24
CA GLY A 197 18.09 9.85 9.00
C GLY A 197 17.42 9.45 10.32
N ILE A 198 17.01 10.45 11.11
CA ILE A 198 16.26 10.25 12.35
C ILE A 198 14.95 9.50 12.07
N SER A 199 14.18 9.94 11.07
CA SER A 199 12.94 9.29 10.66
C SER A 199 13.15 7.82 10.29
N GLY A 200 14.21 7.51 9.54
CA GLY A 200 14.56 6.16 9.14
C GLY A 200 14.85 5.26 10.34
N ILE A 201 15.64 5.75 11.29
CA ILE A 201 15.95 5.03 12.54
C ILE A 201 14.67 4.81 13.36
N LEU A 202 13.87 5.85 13.55
CA LEU A 202 12.61 5.77 14.29
C LEU A 202 11.66 4.77 13.65
N CYS A 203 11.52 4.75 12.32
CA CYS A 203 10.65 3.80 11.63
C CYS A 203 11.18 2.36 11.73
N ALA A 204 12.49 2.16 11.60
CA ALA A 204 13.12 0.85 11.74
C ALA A 204 12.92 0.23 13.14
N ILE A 205 12.79 1.06 14.19
CA ILE A 205 12.62 0.63 15.57
C ILE A 205 11.13 0.57 15.96
N LEU A 206 10.41 1.68 15.79
CA LEU A 206 9.05 1.84 16.29
C LEU A 206 8.05 0.99 15.51
N LEU A 207 8.16 0.88 14.17
CA LEU A 207 7.18 0.11 13.39
C LEU A 207 7.18 -1.38 13.75
N PRO A 208 8.33 -2.09 13.85
CA PRO A 208 8.33 -3.45 14.36
C PRO A 208 7.79 -3.56 15.79
N LEU A 209 8.15 -2.64 16.69
CA LEU A 209 7.70 -2.66 18.09
C LEU A 209 6.18 -2.52 18.21
N LEU A 210 5.59 -1.60 17.45
CA LEU A 210 4.14 -1.41 17.38
C LEU A 210 3.42 -2.66 16.84
N ASN A 211 4.14 -3.51 16.11
CA ASN A 211 3.60 -4.71 15.45
C ASN A 211 3.87 -6.02 16.23
N ARG A 212 4.67 -6.01 17.30
CA ARG A 212 4.96 -7.21 18.12
C ARG A 212 3.72 -7.78 18.82
N GLY A 213 2.67 -6.98 18.94
CA GLY A 213 1.42 -7.38 19.56
C GLY A 213 0.40 -7.96 18.57
N ARG A 214 0.27 -9.29 18.58
CA ARG A 214 -1.02 -10.02 18.58
C ARG A 214 -1.63 -10.44 17.23
N SER A 215 -2.21 -11.64 17.30
CA SER A 215 -2.90 -12.40 16.26
C SER A 215 -4.09 -11.65 15.66
N ALA A 216 -4.20 -11.69 14.33
CA ALA A 216 -5.41 -11.23 13.67
C ALA A 216 -6.60 -12.09 14.14
N PRO A 217 -7.81 -11.52 14.29
CA PRO A 217 -8.99 -12.28 14.72
C PRO A 217 -9.15 -13.56 13.90
N VAL A 218 -9.68 -14.62 14.50
CA VAL A 218 -10.08 -15.83 13.76
C VAL A 218 -10.96 -15.42 12.58
N GLY A 219 -10.56 -15.76 11.35
CA GLY A 219 -11.23 -15.31 10.12
C GLY A 219 -10.60 -14.11 9.39
N ALA A 220 -9.59 -13.46 9.95
CA ALA A 220 -8.87 -12.33 9.34
C ALA A 220 -7.78 -12.76 8.35
N GLY A 221 -8.11 -13.70 7.46
CA GLY A 221 -7.25 -14.09 6.34
C GLY A 221 -7.39 -13.16 5.14
N ALA A 222 -6.69 -13.52 4.07
CA ALA A 222 -6.79 -12.89 2.77
C ALA A 222 -8.21 -12.99 2.17
N PRO A 223 -8.60 -12.12 1.20
CA PRO A 223 -9.92 -12.13 0.55
C PRO A 223 -10.32 -13.51 0.04
N ARG A 224 -11.52 -13.94 0.44
CA ARG A 224 -12.00 -15.29 0.11
C ARG A 224 -13.03 -15.30 -1.01
N THR A 225 -13.47 -14.12 -1.45
CA THR A 225 -14.50 -13.95 -2.46
C THR A 225 -14.12 -12.83 -3.43
N ALA A 226 -14.64 -12.90 -4.65
CA ALA A 226 -14.47 -11.83 -5.64
C ALA A 226 -14.93 -10.46 -5.10
N SER A 227 -16.03 -10.45 -4.33
CA SER A 227 -16.55 -9.23 -3.70
C SER A 227 -15.62 -8.65 -2.64
N GLU A 228 -14.92 -9.50 -1.87
CA GLU A 228 -13.90 -9.02 -0.93
C GLU A 228 -12.69 -8.43 -1.65
N LEU A 229 -12.28 -9.04 -2.77
CA LEU A 229 -11.16 -8.54 -3.57
C LEU A 229 -11.52 -7.24 -4.30
N MET A 230 -12.78 -7.08 -4.75
CA MET A 230 -13.30 -5.80 -5.26
C MET A 230 -13.31 -4.72 -4.18
N ALA A 231 -13.77 -5.04 -2.96
CA ALA A 231 -13.75 -4.11 -1.85
C ALA A 231 -12.30 -3.74 -1.46
N PHE A 232 -11.36 -4.66 -1.55
CA PHE A 232 -9.94 -4.38 -1.39
C PHE A 232 -9.43 -3.42 -2.48
N ALA A 233 -9.67 -3.72 -3.76
CA ALA A 233 -9.25 -2.90 -4.89
C ALA A 233 -9.81 -1.47 -4.78
N ALA A 234 -11.08 -1.31 -4.44
CA ALA A 234 -11.70 -0.01 -4.20
C ALA A 234 -11.07 0.73 -3.00
N SER A 235 -10.76 0.02 -1.91
CA SER A 235 -10.08 0.60 -0.75
C SER A 235 -8.66 1.10 -1.11
N ALA A 236 -7.88 0.29 -1.82
CA ALA A 236 -6.53 0.63 -2.25
C ALA A 236 -6.53 1.78 -3.27
N ALA A 237 -7.50 1.80 -4.21
CA ALA A 237 -7.70 2.87 -5.16
C ALA A 237 -8.00 4.20 -4.47
N ALA A 238 -8.97 4.20 -3.55
CA ALA A 238 -9.36 5.38 -2.81
C ALA A 238 -8.21 5.91 -1.94
N LEU A 239 -7.50 5.03 -1.22
CA LEU A 239 -6.33 5.44 -0.46
C LEU A 239 -5.23 5.98 -1.38
N GLY A 240 -4.96 5.33 -2.51
CA GLY A 240 -3.98 5.79 -3.50
C GLY A 240 -4.29 7.18 -4.03
N TYR A 241 -5.56 7.47 -4.34
CA TYR A 241 -5.99 8.81 -4.73
C TYR A 241 -5.78 9.83 -3.59
N LEU A 242 -6.17 9.49 -2.36
CA LEU A 242 -5.97 10.36 -1.20
C LEU A 242 -4.48 10.65 -0.95
N VAL A 243 -3.61 9.65 -1.12
CA VAL A 243 -2.16 9.84 -1.05
C VAL A 243 -1.67 10.80 -2.14
N LEU A 244 -2.13 10.66 -3.37
CA LEU A 244 -1.77 11.60 -4.45
C LEU A 244 -2.26 13.03 -4.19
N ALA A 245 -3.50 13.18 -3.69
CA ALA A 245 -4.03 14.48 -3.29
C ALA A 245 -3.22 15.10 -2.15
N MET A 246 -2.84 14.30 -1.14
CA MET A 246 -1.96 14.72 -0.04
C MET A 246 -0.57 15.12 -0.54
N TYR A 247 -0.02 14.40 -1.52
CA TYR A 247 1.24 14.76 -2.14
C TYR A 247 1.13 16.14 -2.82
N ASP A 248 0.16 16.31 -3.72
CA ASP A 248 0.02 17.55 -4.49
C ASP A 248 -0.32 18.76 -3.61
N THR A 249 -1.13 18.59 -2.56
CA THR A 249 -1.62 19.72 -1.75
C THR A 249 -0.79 20.01 -0.50
N VAL A 250 -0.18 18.98 0.09
CA VAL A 250 0.44 19.07 1.42
C VAL A 250 1.94 18.85 1.36
N LEU A 251 2.40 17.77 0.72
CA LEU A 251 3.84 17.47 0.67
C LEU A 251 4.62 18.36 -0.32
N LEU A 252 3.95 18.86 -1.37
CA LEU A 252 4.50 19.90 -2.27
C LEU A 252 4.22 21.33 -1.79
N TYR A 253 3.80 21.49 -0.54
CA TYR A 253 3.48 22.78 0.08
C TYR A 253 2.42 23.63 -0.67
N SER A 254 1.54 22.99 -1.43
CA SER A 254 0.62 23.66 -2.35
C SER A 254 -0.83 23.66 -1.86
N LEU A 255 -1.06 24.22 -0.66
CA LEU A 255 -2.39 24.21 -0.02
C LEU A 255 -3.44 24.97 -0.84
N GLY A 256 -3.02 25.95 -1.65
CA GLY A 256 -3.90 26.67 -2.57
C GLY A 256 -4.57 25.78 -3.61
N ARG A 257 -4.02 24.57 -3.85
CA ARG A 257 -4.65 23.56 -4.71
C ARG A 257 -5.65 22.67 -3.99
N ALA A 258 -5.83 22.79 -2.67
CA ALA A 258 -6.76 21.93 -1.93
C ALA A 258 -8.17 21.96 -2.52
N GLY A 259 -8.62 23.13 -3.00
CA GLY A 259 -9.92 23.31 -3.64
C GLY A 259 -10.18 22.38 -4.83
N SER A 260 -9.17 22.13 -5.67
CA SER A 260 -9.32 21.26 -6.85
C SER A 260 -9.42 19.77 -6.50
N HIS A 261 -8.96 19.38 -5.30
CA HIS A 261 -8.99 18.00 -4.82
C HIS A 261 -10.12 17.71 -3.82
N LEU A 262 -10.77 18.73 -3.25
CA LEU A 262 -11.80 18.55 -2.21
C LEU A 262 -12.89 17.55 -2.59
N LEU A 263 -13.49 17.71 -3.78
CA LEU A 263 -14.56 16.81 -4.23
C LEU A 263 -14.04 15.38 -4.43
N GLY A 264 -12.90 15.23 -5.10
CA GLY A 264 -12.29 13.92 -5.33
C GLY A 264 -11.88 13.24 -4.02
N ALA A 265 -11.34 13.99 -3.07
CA ALA A 265 -10.97 13.49 -1.74
C ALA A 265 -12.21 13.07 -0.94
N ALA A 266 -13.29 13.85 -0.98
CA ALA A 266 -14.56 13.47 -0.33
C ALA A 266 -15.13 12.18 -0.91
N VAL A 267 -15.15 12.05 -2.25
CA VAL A 267 -15.57 10.81 -2.94
C VAL A 267 -14.66 9.65 -2.55
N ALA A 268 -13.34 9.84 -2.54
CA ALA A 268 -12.41 8.79 -2.14
C ALA A 268 -12.60 8.37 -0.68
N VAL A 269 -12.83 9.29 0.25
CA VAL A 269 -13.16 8.98 1.65
C VAL A 269 -14.45 8.16 1.73
N ALA A 270 -15.49 8.56 1.00
CA ALA A 270 -16.76 7.83 0.97
C ALA A 270 -16.60 6.41 0.39
N VAL A 271 -15.88 6.26 -0.72
CA VAL A 271 -15.55 4.97 -1.33
C VAL A 271 -14.74 4.12 -0.37
N LEU A 272 -13.73 4.68 0.28
CA LEU A 272 -12.91 3.97 1.25
C LEU A 272 -13.77 3.48 2.43
N ALA A 273 -14.57 4.36 3.03
CA ALA A 273 -15.46 4.00 4.13
C ALA A 273 -16.45 2.90 3.73
N GLY A 274 -17.12 3.03 2.58
CA GLY A 274 -18.06 2.05 2.05
C GLY A 274 -17.40 0.71 1.71
N ALA A 275 -16.22 0.72 1.09
CA ALA A 275 -15.47 -0.48 0.76
C ALA A 275 -14.96 -1.20 2.02
N ARG A 276 -14.45 -0.46 3.01
CA ARG A 276 -14.04 -1.04 4.29
C ARG A 276 -15.21 -1.62 5.07
N PHE A 277 -16.33 -0.91 5.12
CA PHE A 277 -17.56 -1.41 5.73
C PHE A 277 -18.05 -2.70 5.05
N THR A 278 -18.09 -2.71 3.72
CA THR A 278 -18.47 -3.88 2.91
C THR A 278 -17.53 -5.06 3.18
N ALA A 279 -16.22 -4.84 3.15
CA ALA A 279 -15.23 -5.88 3.47
C ALA A 279 -15.44 -6.47 4.87
N THR A 280 -15.73 -5.64 5.88
CA THR A 280 -16.02 -6.15 7.23
C THR A 280 -17.30 -6.96 7.31
N ARG A 281 -18.34 -6.61 6.54
CA ARG A 281 -19.58 -7.38 6.47
C ARG A 281 -19.39 -8.71 5.75
N LEU A 282 -18.67 -8.71 4.63
CA LEU A 282 -18.40 -9.92 3.85
C LEU A 282 -17.59 -10.94 4.66
N ARG A 283 -16.55 -10.50 5.38
CA ARG A 283 -15.71 -11.38 6.22
C ARG A 283 -16.43 -12.04 7.38
N ARG A 284 -17.61 -11.55 7.77
CA ARG A 284 -18.45 -12.16 8.83
C ARG A 284 -19.33 -13.28 8.30
N ARG A 285 -19.49 -13.41 6.98
CA ARG A 285 -20.33 -14.45 6.40
C ARG A 285 -19.58 -15.78 6.41
N PRO A 286 -20.26 -16.89 6.74
CA PRO A 286 -19.69 -18.21 6.54
C PRO A 286 -19.38 -18.43 5.06
N LEU A 287 -18.36 -19.25 4.78
CA LEU A 287 -18.05 -19.65 3.41
C LEU A 287 -18.79 -20.93 3.09
N ASP A 288 -19.78 -20.81 2.22
CA ASP A 288 -20.54 -21.97 1.73
C ASP A 288 -19.75 -22.79 0.71
N ARG A 289 -18.68 -22.22 0.13
CA ARG A 289 -17.86 -22.86 -0.91
C ARG A 289 -16.38 -22.52 -0.77
N PRO A 290 -15.49 -23.46 -1.16
CA PRO A 290 -14.06 -23.18 -1.25
C PRO A 290 -13.77 -22.11 -2.31
N VAL A 291 -12.67 -21.37 -2.11
CA VAL A 291 -12.20 -20.37 -3.08
C VAL A 291 -11.75 -21.08 -4.35
N GLY A 292 -12.18 -20.57 -5.51
CA GLY A 292 -11.74 -21.10 -6.80
C GLY A 292 -10.25 -20.80 -7.06
N SER A 293 -9.61 -21.63 -7.88
CA SER A 293 -8.15 -21.57 -8.09
C SER A 293 -7.70 -20.27 -8.77
N GLY A 294 -8.53 -19.67 -9.63
CA GLY A 294 -8.19 -18.39 -10.25
C GLY A 294 -8.18 -17.24 -9.26
N LEU A 295 -9.21 -17.16 -8.40
CA LEU A 295 -9.25 -16.16 -7.33
C LEU A 295 -8.13 -16.35 -6.30
N ASP A 296 -7.85 -17.61 -5.90
CA ASP A 296 -6.74 -17.91 -4.99
C ASP A 296 -5.39 -17.48 -5.59
N THR A 297 -5.22 -17.66 -6.91
CA THR A 297 -4.01 -17.21 -7.61
C THR A 297 -3.86 -15.70 -7.62
N LEU A 298 -4.95 -14.97 -7.87
CA LEU A 298 -4.90 -13.52 -7.93
C LEU A 298 -4.60 -12.92 -6.54
N ASP A 299 -5.25 -13.43 -5.50
CA ASP A 299 -5.02 -13.00 -4.12
C ASP A 299 -3.60 -13.33 -3.63
N THR A 300 -3.17 -14.58 -3.83
CA THR A 300 -1.81 -15.03 -3.51
C THR A 300 -0.78 -14.20 -4.30
N GLY A 301 -1.06 -13.92 -5.57
CA GLY A 301 -0.27 -13.06 -6.46
C GLY A 301 -0.07 -11.64 -5.93
N LEU A 302 -1.16 -10.98 -5.59
CA LEU A 302 -1.13 -9.63 -5.01
C LEU A 302 -0.38 -9.61 -3.68
N SER A 303 -0.55 -10.65 -2.85
CA SER A 303 0.14 -10.80 -1.58
C SER A 303 1.66 -10.96 -1.75
N TRP A 304 2.10 -11.80 -2.69
CA TRP A 304 3.52 -11.95 -3.03
C TRP A 304 4.12 -10.67 -3.58
N TRP A 305 3.43 -10.03 -4.53
CA TRP A 305 3.89 -8.80 -5.14
C TRP A 305 4.00 -7.67 -4.12
N LEU A 306 2.98 -7.43 -3.30
CA LEU A 306 3.04 -6.42 -2.24
C LEU A 306 4.13 -6.74 -1.20
N GLY A 307 4.34 -8.01 -0.88
CA GLY A 307 5.45 -8.40 -0.01
C GLY A 307 6.78 -7.96 -0.60
N LEU A 308 7.11 -8.52 -1.76
CA LEU A 308 8.42 -8.37 -2.40
C LEU A 308 8.69 -6.93 -2.89
N PHE A 309 7.65 -6.17 -3.21
CA PHE A 309 7.79 -4.80 -3.71
C PHE A 309 8.00 -3.77 -2.60
N LEU A 310 7.69 -4.07 -1.32
CA LEU A 310 7.79 -3.13 -0.20
C LEU A 310 9.16 -2.43 -0.14
N VAL A 311 10.25 -3.20 -0.11
CA VAL A 311 11.62 -2.67 0.04
C VAL A 311 12.07 -1.85 -1.18
N PRO A 312 11.95 -2.33 -2.44
CA PRO A 312 12.43 -1.57 -3.60
C PRO A 312 11.44 -0.52 -4.13
N ALA A 313 10.19 -0.46 -3.65
CA ALA A 313 9.14 0.37 -4.24
C ALA A 313 9.55 1.85 -4.42
N LEU A 314 10.12 2.47 -3.39
CA LEU A 314 10.47 3.88 -3.44
C LEU A 314 11.64 4.13 -4.41
N ALA A 315 12.69 3.30 -4.33
CA ALA A 315 13.84 3.39 -5.22
C ALA A 315 13.41 3.24 -6.68
N ILE A 316 12.59 2.23 -7.01
CA ILE A 316 12.07 2.00 -8.37
C ILE A 316 11.23 3.20 -8.84
N ARG A 317 10.40 3.77 -7.98
CA ARG A 317 9.60 4.96 -8.32
C ARG A 317 10.49 6.14 -8.71
N TYR A 318 11.47 6.48 -7.88
CA TYR A 318 12.33 7.64 -8.13
C TYR A 318 13.32 7.41 -9.27
N GLU A 319 13.69 6.17 -9.53
CA GLU A 319 14.50 5.77 -10.68
C GLU A 319 13.84 6.15 -12.01
N LEU A 320 12.49 6.15 -12.08
CA LEU A 320 11.76 6.60 -13.27
C LEU A 320 11.94 8.11 -13.55
N GLY A 321 12.13 8.92 -12.50
CA GLY A 321 12.21 10.38 -12.61
C GLY A 321 13.63 10.93 -12.62
N PHE A 322 14.51 10.40 -11.77
CA PHE A 322 15.88 10.91 -11.56
C PHE A 322 16.97 10.01 -12.14
N GLY A 323 16.61 8.78 -12.54
CA GLY A 323 17.54 7.77 -13.03
C GLY A 323 17.25 7.35 -14.47
N SER A 324 17.15 6.05 -14.69
CA SER A 324 16.90 5.40 -15.96
C SER A 324 15.61 4.58 -15.90
N TRP A 325 14.64 4.94 -16.75
CA TRP A 325 13.40 4.19 -16.88
C TRP A 325 13.64 2.71 -17.22
N LYS A 326 14.74 2.39 -17.91
CA LYS A 326 15.13 1.01 -18.24
C LYS A 326 15.50 0.21 -16.98
N VAL A 327 16.26 0.82 -16.07
CA VAL A 327 16.66 0.19 -14.81
C VAL A 327 15.43 -0.04 -13.94
N ALA A 328 14.56 0.97 -13.80
CA ALA A 328 13.29 0.83 -13.10
C ALA A 328 12.41 -0.29 -13.69
N ALA A 329 12.30 -0.36 -15.03
CA ALA A 329 11.53 -1.39 -15.71
C ALA A 329 12.09 -2.80 -15.49
N VAL A 330 13.41 -2.99 -15.59
CA VAL A 330 14.06 -4.28 -15.30
C VAL A 330 13.85 -4.68 -13.85
N ALA A 331 14.09 -3.76 -12.91
CA ALA A 331 13.89 -3.98 -11.48
C ALA A 331 12.44 -4.36 -11.14
N GLY A 332 11.47 -3.60 -11.64
CA GLY A 332 10.04 -3.88 -11.45
C GLY A 332 9.63 -5.21 -12.06
N THR A 333 10.11 -5.53 -13.27
CA THR A 333 9.85 -6.81 -13.93
C THR A 333 10.41 -7.97 -13.13
N LEU A 334 11.63 -7.84 -12.58
CA LEU A 334 12.23 -8.88 -11.75
C LEU A 334 11.38 -9.16 -10.49
N VAL A 335 10.90 -8.11 -9.81
CA VAL A 335 9.99 -8.26 -8.65
C VAL A 335 8.70 -8.99 -9.05
N ILE A 336 8.10 -8.63 -10.19
CA ILE A 336 6.89 -9.27 -10.71
C ILE A 336 7.14 -10.76 -11.03
N VAL A 337 8.26 -11.08 -11.69
CA VAL A 337 8.61 -12.47 -12.03
C VAL A 337 8.80 -13.32 -10.78
N VAL A 338 9.53 -12.82 -9.78
CA VAL A 338 9.74 -13.56 -8.52
C VAL A 338 8.42 -13.73 -7.75
N ALA A 339 7.57 -12.70 -7.72
CA ALA A 339 6.23 -12.81 -7.14
C ALA A 339 5.37 -13.86 -7.88
N ALA A 340 5.41 -13.87 -9.21
CA ALA A 340 4.68 -14.85 -10.03
C ALA A 340 5.18 -16.28 -9.77
N ILE A 341 6.50 -16.51 -9.66
CA ILE A 341 7.06 -17.82 -9.33
C ILE A 341 6.59 -18.30 -7.95
N GLY A 342 6.65 -17.44 -6.92
CA GLY A 342 6.16 -17.75 -5.58
C GLY A 342 4.68 -18.11 -5.60
N THR A 343 3.89 -17.32 -6.32
CA THR A 343 2.44 -17.51 -6.47
C THR A 343 2.10 -18.83 -7.14
N LEU A 344 2.71 -19.11 -8.30
CA LEU A 344 2.44 -20.33 -9.05
C LEU A 344 2.84 -21.58 -8.27
N ARG A 345 3.96 -21.54 -7.55
CA ARG A 345 4.40 -22.66 -6.69
C ARG A 345 3.43 -22.91 -5.55
N GLU A 346 3.03 -21.85 -4.85
CA GLU A 346 2.15 -21.94 -3.69
C GLU A 346 0.76 -22.43 -4.07
N VAL A 347 0.16 -21.88 -5.13
CA VAL A 347 -1.17 -22.29 -5.59
C VAL A 347 -1.14 -23.68 -6.22
N ALA A 348 -0.10 -24.02 -7.00
CA ALA A 348 0.02 -25.35 -7.59
C ALA A 348 0.07 -26.47 -6.53
N GLY A 349 0.63 -26.19 -5.35
CA GLY A 349 0.64 -27.11 -4.20
C GLY A 349 -0.72 -27.28 -3.53
N ARG A 350 -1.67 -26.36 -3.75
CA ARG A 350 -3.04 -26.40 -3.20
C ARG A 350 -4.09 -26.90 -4.21
N LEU A 351 -3.71 -27.10 -5.47
CA LEU A 351 -4.62 -27.65 -6.47
C LEU A 351 -5.09 -29.05 -6.06
N PRO A 352 -6.36 -29.41 -6.30
CA PRO A 352 -6.90 -30.69 -5.88
C PRO A 352 -6.18 -31.85 -6.57
N VAL A 353 -5.75 -32.83 -5.77
CA VAL A 353 -5.17 -34.09 -6.25
C VAL A 353 -6.30 -34.94 -6.81
N THR A 354 -6.54 -34.83 -8.11
CA THR A 354 -7.54 -35.61 -8.84
C THR A 354 -6.87 -36.65 -9.73
N ALA A 355 -7.63 -37.61 -10.25
CA ALA A 355 -7.14 -38.61 -11.20
C ALA A 355 -6.58 -38.01 -12.52
N ARG A 356 -6.83 -36.71 -12.79
CA ARG A 356 -6.39 -36.02 -14.02
C ARG A 356 -5.69 -34.69 -13.70
N PRO A 357 -4.53 -34.71 -13.02
CA PRO A 357 -3.85 -33.49 -12.56
C PRO A 357 -3.41 -32.58 -13.71
N ALA A 358 -3.04 -33.15 -14.86
CA ALA A 358 -2.63 -32.39 -16.05
C ALA A 358 -3.78 -31.55 -16.63
N ALA A 359 -5.01 -32.08 -16.64
CA ALA A 359 -6.17 -31.37 -17.19
C ALA A 359 -6.60 -30.19 -16.29
N VAL A 360 -6.57 -30.38 -14.97
CA VAL A 360 -6.82 -29.32 -13.98
C VAL A 360 -5.78 -28.21 -14.13
N ARG A 361 -4.49 -28.57 -14.17
CA ARG A 361 -3.40 -27.60 -14.34
C ARG A 361 -3.51 -26.84 -15.66
N ARG A 362 -3.82 -27.50 -16.78
CA ARG A 362 -4.02 -26.83 -18.07
C ARG A 362 -5.17 -25.82 -18.03
N THR A 363 -6.29 -26.21 -17.44
CA THR A 363 -7.48 -25.34 -17.33
C THR A 363 -7.18 -24.10 -16.48
N TRP A 364 -6.51 -24.30 -15.34
CA TRP A 364 -6.05 -23.22 -14.48
C TRP A 364 -5.09 -22.27 -15.21
N LEU A 365 -4.08 -22.78 -15.93
CA LEU A 365 -3.16 -21.94 -16.70
C LEU A 365 -3.88 -21.12 -17.79
N MET A 366 -4.83 -21.72 -18.50
CA MET A 366 -5.64 -21.00 -19.50
C MET A 366 -6.47 -19.88 -18.88
N GLN A 367 -7.04 -20.12 -17.68
CA GLN A 367 -7.75 -19.08 -16.92
C GLN A 367 -6.82 -17.93 -16.53
N LEU A 368 -5.60 -18.21 -16.10
CA LEU A 368 -4.61 -17.17 -15.77
C LEU A 368 -4.22 -16.35 -17.00
N VAL A 369 -3.99 -17.00 -18.14
CA VAL A 369 -3.70 -16.29 -19.40
C VAL A 369 -4.86 -15.38 -19.78
N ALA A 370 -6.10 -15.88 -19.71
CA ALA A 370 -7.29 -15.09 -20.01
C ALA A 370 -7.44 -13.87 -19.06
N ALA A 371 -7.22 -14.07 -17.76
CA ALA A 371 -7.27 -13.00 -16.76
C ALA A 371 -6.16 -11.96 -16.97
N LEU A 372 -4.94 -12.39 -17.27
CA LEU A 372 -3.79 -11.52 -17.55
C LEU A 372 -4.03 -10.67 -18.80
N LEU A 373 -4.46 -11.28 -19.91
CA LEU A 373 -4.72 -10.56 -21.15
C LEU A 373 -5.86 -9.55 -20.98
N SER A 374 -6.97 -9.97 -20.36
CA SER A 374 -8.12 -9.08 -20.12
C SER A 374 -7.76 -7.94 -19.17
N GLY A 375 -7.01 -8.23 -18.11
CA GLY A 375 -6.49 -7.22 -17.19
C GLY A 375 -5.54 -6.25 -17.87
N ALA A 376 -4.64 -6.74 -18.75
CA ALA A 376 -3.71 -5.89 -19.49
C ALA A 376 -4.41 -4.94 -20.45
N VAL A 377 -5.49 -5.39 -21.12
CA VAL A 377 -6.34 -4.52 -21.94
C VAL A 377 -6.97 -3.41 -21.09
N ALA A 378 -7.52 -3.76 -19.92
CA ALA A 378 -8.09 -2.77 -18.99
C ALA A 378 -7.04 -1.79 -18.45
N ALA A 379 -5.82 -2.29 -18.15
CA ALA A 379 -4.70 -1.45 -17.76
C ALA A 379 -4.32 -0.47 -18.87
N GLY A 380 -4.23 -0.95 -20.11
CA GLY A 380 -3.95 -0.13 -21.30
C GLY A 380 -4.98 0.99 -21.48
N ALA A 381 -6.27 0.69 -21.30
CA ALA A 381 -7.33 1.71 -21.30
C ALA A 381 -7.15 2.74 -20.18
N GLY A 382 -6.76 2.29 -18.98
CA GLY A 382 -6.43 3.18 -17.86
C GLY A 382 -5.24 4.10 -18.12
N LEU A 383 -4.20 3.59 -18.80
CA LEU A 383 -3.02 4.36 -19.21
C LEU A 383 -3.32 5.35 -20.34
N ALA A 384 -4.21 4.99 -21.27
CA ALA A 384 -4.64 5.85 -22.36
C ALA A 384 -5.58 6.98 -21.91
N SER A 385 -6.19 6.84 -20.72
CA SER A 385 -7.09 7.84 -20.15
C SER A 385 -6.34 9.15 -19.84
N PRO A 386 -6.84 10.32 -20.31
CA PRO A 386 -6.27 11.61 -19.95
C PRO A 386 -6.30 11.83 -18.44
N ALA A 387 -5.18 12.25 -17.88
CA ALA A 387 -5.08 12.68 -16.48
C ALA A 387 -4.02 13.77 -16.35
N ALA A 388 -4.21 14.66 -15.37
CA ALA A 388 -3.25 15.71 -15.06
C ALA A 388 -1.89 15.15 -14.59
N TYR A 389 -1.89 13.97 -13.94
CA TYR A 389 -0.70 13.34 -13.38
C TYR A 389 -0.52 11.91 -13.90
N ALA A 390 0.73 11.52 -14.17
CA ALA A 390 1.07 10.18 -14.64
C ALA A 390 0.67 9.10 -13.63
N GLU A 391 0.80 9.38 -12.33
CA GLU A 391 0.45 8.49 -11.22
C GLU A 391 -1.05 8.19 -11.19
N THR A 392 -1.89 9.15 -11.59
CA THR A 392 -3.34 8.92 -11.69
C THR A 392 -3.65 7.92 -12.79
N ARG A 393 -2.94 7.97 -13.93
CA ARG A 393 -3.08 6.96 -15.00
C ARG A 393 -2.61 5.59 -14.54
N LEU A 394 -1.47 5.52 -13.83
CA LEU A 394 -0.98 4.27 -13.24
C LEU A 394 -1.97 3.67 -12.24
N LEU A 395 -2.56 4.50 -11.38
CA LEU A 395 -3.57 4.08 -10.42
C LEU A 395 -4.82 3.53 -11.13
N ARG A 396 -5.34 4.23 -12.15
CA ARG A 396 -6.47 3.77 -12.96
C ARG A 396 -6.15 2.44 -13.67
N ALA A 397 -4.95 2.33 -14.24
CA ALA A 397 -4.49 1.12 -14.92
C ALA A 397 -4.41 -0.08 -13.97
N ALA A 398 -3.82 0.10 -12.79
CA ALA A 398 -3.72 -0.94 -11.76
C ALA A 398 -5.09 -1.39 -11.26
N VAL A 399 -6.01 -0.44 -11.01
CA VAL A 399 -7.38 -0.74 -10.57
C VAL A 399 -8.15 -1.47 -11.66
N GLY A 400 -8.10 -0.99 -12.90
CA GLY A 400 -8.73 -1.64 -14.05
C GLY A 400 -8.24 -3.08 -14.24
N PHE A 401 -6.92 -3.29 -14.16
CA PHE A 401 -6.31 -4.62 -14.20
C PHE A 401 -6.90 -5.54 -13.13
N VAL A 402 -6.85 -5.14 -11.86
CA VAL A 402 -7.29 -5.97 -10.72
C VAL A 402 -8.79 -6.27 -10.81
N VAL A 403 -9.60 -5.28 -11.15
CA VAL A 403 -11.06 -5.44 -11.30
C VAL A 403 -11.38 -6.48 -12.37
N VAL A 404 -10.84 -6.30 -13.58
CA VAL A 404 -11.14 -7.20 -14.70
C VAL A 404 -10.55 -8.60 -14.49
N ALA A 405 -9.31 -8.72 -14.02
CA ALA A 405 -8.70 -10.01 -13.72
C ALA A 405 -9.52 -10.79 -12.67
N THR A 406 -10.02 -10.10 -11.63
CA THR A 406 -10.86 -10.75 -10.61
C THR A 406 -12.18 -11.24 -11.19
N LEU A 407 -12.84 -10.45 -12.04
CA LEU A 407 -14.12 -10.83 -12.66
C LEU A 407 -13.93 -12.05 -13.59
N VAL A 408 -12.86 -12.08 -14.38
CA VAL A 408 -12.51 -13.21 -15.25
C VAL A 408 -12.21 -14.46 -14.42
N CYS A 409 -11.42 -14.33 -13.35
CA CYS A 409 -11.13 -15.44 -12.44
C CYS A 409 -12.42 -15.96 -11.80
N ALA A 410 -13.24 -15.09 -11.23
CA ALA A 410 -14.49 -15.46 -10.55
C ALA A 410 -15.51 -16.10 -11.50
N GLY A 411 -15.64 -15.57 -12.72
CA GLY A 411 -16.50 -16.15 -13.75
C GLY A 411 -16.03 -17.54 -14.18
N SER A 412 -14.75 -17.69 -14.44
CA SER A 412 -14.16 -18.98 -14.84
C SER A 412 -14.25 -20.03 -13.73
N ASP A 413 -13.98 -19.64 -12.47
CA ASP A 413 -14.12 -20.53 -11.30
C ASP A 413 -15.55 -21.07 -11.16
N ARG A 414 -16.56 -20.23 -11.40
CA ARG A 414 -17.98 -20.63 -11.40
C ARG A 414 -18.33 -21.60 -12.52
N LEU A 415 -17.76 -21.41 -13.71
CA LEU A 415 -18.00 -22.27 -14.87
C LEU A 415 -17.36 -23.65 -14.67
N ILE A 416 -16.15 -23.71 -14.12
CA ILE A 416 -15.43 -24.95 -13.85
C ILE A 416 -16.12 -25.74 -12.73
N GLY A 417 -16.54 -25.06 -11.65
CA GLY A 417 -17.20 -25.70 -10.50
C GLY A 417 -18.62 -26.20 -10.77
N ARG A 418 -19.27 -25.80 -11.87
CA ARG A 418 -20.63 -26.23 -12.24
C ARG A 418 -20.69 -27.57 -12.98
N ARG A 419 -19.56 -28.21 -13.29
CA ARG A 419 -19.59 -29.48 -14.03
C ARG A 419 -20.29 -30.57 -13.20
N PRO A 420 -21.42 -31.11 -13.68
CA PRO A 420 -22.20 -32.11 -12.97
C PRO A 420 -21.44 -33.44 -13.03
N ASN A 421 -20.71 -33.74 -11.97
CA ASN A 421 -19.99 -35.02 -11.81
C ASN A 421 -20.42 -35.72 -10.53
N GLU A 422 -21.71 -35.66 -10.21
CA GLU A 422 -22.34 -36.74 -9.46
C GLU A 422 -23.45 -37.28 -10.35
N PRO A 423 -23.30 -38.47 -10.96
CA PRO A 423 -24.48 -39.24 -11.30
C PRO A 423 -25.32 -39.30 -10.02
N GLU A 424 -26.51 -38.72 -10.07
CA GLU A 424 -27.55 -38.91 -9.09
C GLU A 424 -27.55 -40.41 -8.75
N PRO A 425 -27.32 -40.81 -7.48
CA PRO A 425 -27.22 -42.23 -7.13
C PRO A 425 -28.47 -42.90 -7.67
N ALA A 426 -28.28 -43.69 -8.73
CA ALA A 426 -29.35 -44.35 -9.45
C ALA A 426 -30.20 -45.05 -8.41
N GLY A 427 -31.47 -44.64 -8.34
CA GLY A 427 -32.39 -44.97 -7.26
C GLY A 427 -32.20 -46.41 -6.82
N SER A 428 -31.92 -46.57 -5.52
CA SER A 428 -32.27 -47.79 -4.82
C SER A 428 -33.74 -48.05 -5.11
N ASN A 429 -34.02 -48.99 -6.00
CA ASN A 429 -35.36 -49.54 -6.20
C ASN A 429 -35.89 -49.92 -4.81
N PRO A 430 -37.01 -49.36 -4.34
CA PRO A 430 -37.72 -49.96 -3.24
C PRO A 430 -38.26 -51.29 -3.73
N SER A 431 -37.62 -52.38 -3.32
CA SER A 431 -38.20 -53.72 -3.39
C SER A 431 -39.44 -53.75 -2.50
N ALA A 432 -40.62 -53.88 -3.12
CA ALA A 432 -41.81 -54.46 -2.53
C ALA A 432 -42.50 -55.30 -3.60
#